data_AF-A0A353XS31-F1
#
_entry.id   AF-A0A353XS31-F1
#
_cell.length_a   1.000
_cell.length_b   1.000
_cell.length_c   1.000
_cell.angle_alpha   90.00
_cell.angle_beta   90.00
_cell.angle_gamma   90.00
#
_symmetry.space_group_name_H-M   'P 1'
#
loop_
_entity.id
_entity.type
_entity.pdbx_description
1 polymer ?
#
loop_
_entity_poly.entity_id
_entity_poly.type
_entity_poly.pdbx_seq_one_letter_code
_entity_poly.pdbx_strand_id
1 'polypeptide(L)'
;MFTFLALMPILTVFILLVVLRLPAKYAMTASYLVTALLALFVWHAGAAQVAAATANGIIVALTILFIVFSAILLLNTLKESGAMLAIRRGFMDITPDRRVQAIIVAWLFCSLVEGSSGYGTPSAVGAPLLLALGFPAMAAVMVVLIIQSTPVSFGAVGTPLLLGVWSGIDNKQDLADSIQPLSISDYLLQITANVGLFHALIGVLIPLILSAFLTRFFGEKKSFVEGLKVWPFALFAGICFTLPYYLVAKYLGPEFPSLVGGFIGLLIIVPAAKRGFLMPKEIFDFGPRESWDQDWLGTLAQEDFDNSVAPKFSVLRAFSPYAIVIGLLIITRVIEPLQTFLTGDSTTIV
;
A
#
# COMPACT_ATOMS: atom_id res chain seq x y z
N MET A 1 22.03 -4.72 28.23
CA MET A 1 20.78 -4.80 29.02
C MET A 1 19.70 -3.86 28.47
N PHE A 2 19.93 -2.54 28.43
CA PHE A 2 18.93 -1.57 27.94
C PHE A 2 18.46 -1.79 26.50
N THR A 3 19.34 -2.27 25.60
CA THR A 3 18.94 -2.63 24.22
C THR A 3 17.86 -3.71 24.18
N PHE A 4 17.97 -4.75 25.01
CA PHE A 4 16.95 -5.80 25.07
C PHE A 4 15.63 -5.27 25.63
N LEU A 5 15.70 -4.44 26.67
CA LEU A 5 14.52 -3.78 27.23
C LEU A 5 13.83 -2.89 26.19
N ALA A 6 14.59 -2.13 25.40
CA ALA A 6 14.05 -1.27 24.35
C ALA A 6 13.39 -2.08 23.21
N LEU A 7 13.87 -3.30 22.95
CA LEU A 7 13.30 -4.21 21.95
C LEU A 7 12.05 -4.96 22.43
N MET A 8 11.78 -5.00 23.75
CA MET A 8 10.69 -5.79 24.33
C MET A 8 9.30 -5.51 23.72
N PRO A 9 8.87 -4.27 23.43
CA PRO A 9 7.58 -4.02 22.77
C PRO A 9 7.49 -4.71 21.41
N ILE A 10 8.54 -4.58 20.59
CA ILE A 10 8.61 -5.18 19.24
C ILE A 10 8.61 -6.71 19.34
N LEU A 11 9.39 -7.27 20.26
CA LEU A 11 9.43 -8.71 20.51
C LEU A 11 8.06 -9.23 20.99
N THR A 12 7.36 -8.46 21.82
CA THR A 12 6.01 -8.79 22.28
C THR A 12 5.04 -8.89 21.10
N VAL A 13 5.03 -7.88 20.22
CA VAL A 13 4.21 -7.91 18.99
C VAL A 13 4.58 -9.12 18.13
N PHE A 14 5.87 -9.34 17.87
CA PHE A 14 6.34 -10.46 17.04
C PHE A 14 5.93 -11.82 17.61
N ILE A 15 6.16 -12.07 18.89
CA ILE A 15 5.82 -13.34 19.53
C ILE A 15 4.31 -13.55 19.52
N LEU A 16 3.53 -12.55 19.93
CA LEU A 16 2.07 -12.73 20.05
C LEU A 16 1.38 -12.83 18.68
N LEU A 17 1.78 -12.01 17.69
CA LEU A 17 1.16 -12.01 16.36
C LEU A 17 1.71 -13.08 15.42
N VAL A 18 3.03 -13.24 15.34
CA VAL A 18 3.65 -14.08 14.30
C VAL A 18 3.80 -15.52 14.79
N VAL A 19 4.31 -15.69 16.00
CA VAL A 19 4.58 -17.03 16.56
C VAL A 19 3.30 -17.66 17.12
N LEU A 20 2.59 -16.94 18.00
CA LEU A 20 1.37 -17.45 18.64
C LEU A 20 0.09 -17.20 17.83
N ARG A 21 0.16 -16.38 16.77
CA ARG A 21 -0.98 -16.07 15.87
C ARG A 21 -2.21 -15.55 16.60
N LEU A 22 -2.00 -14.79 17.69
CA LEU A 22 -3.08 -14.19 18.46
C LEU A 22 -3.66 -12.98 17.71
N PRO A 23 -4.95 -12.66 17.92
CA PRO A 23 -5.56 -11.47 17.35
C PRO A 23 -4.83 -10.18 17.73
N ALA A 24 -4.72 -9.25 16.78
CA ALA A 24 -4.01 -7.98 16.97
C ALA A 24 -4.49 -7.15 18.15
N LYS A 25 -5.78 -7.21 18.49
CA LYS A 25 -6.32 -6.55 19.69
C LYS A 25 -5.59 -6.98 20.97
N TYR A 26 -5.16 -8.23 21.10
CA TYR A 26 -4.44 -8.70 22.28
C TYR A 26 -2.95 -8.37 22.21
N ALA A 27 -2.34 -8.60 21.06
CA ALA A 27 -0.91 -8.36 20.88
C ALA A 27 -0.53 -6.89 21.04
N MET A 28 -1.33 -5.98 20.46
CA MET A 28 -1.07 -4.54 20.53
C MET A 28 -1.33 -4.00 21.93
N THR A 29 -2.38 -4.45 22.63
CA THR A 29 -2.60 -4.08 24.04
C THR A 29 -1.47 -4.56 24.94
N ALA A 30 -1.00 -5.80 24.76
CA ALA A 30 0.13 -6.31 25.53
C ALA A 30 1.42 -5.50 25.26
N SER A 31 1.72 -5.21 24.00
CA SER A 31 2.86 -4.36 23.65
C SER A 31 2.76 -2.96 24.24
N TYR A 32 1.56 -2.34 24.23
CA TYR A 32 1.34 -1.04 24.87
C TYR A 32 1.62 -1.10 26.37
N LEU A 33 1.12 -2.12 27.07
CA LEU A 33 1.37 -2.29 28.50
C LEU A 33 2.86 -2.48 28.78
N VAL A 34 3.55 -3.28 27.99
CA VAL A 34 5.00 -3.46 28.10
C VAL A 34 5.71 -2.11 27.92
N THR A 35 5.39 -1.33 26.89
CA THR A 35 5.97 0.00 26.66
C THR A 35 5.70 0.95 27.84
N ALA A 36 4.47 0.99 28.35
CA ALA A 36 4.09 1.88 29.45
C ALA A 36 4.81 1.50 30.76
N LEU A 37 4.87 0.22 31.09
CA LEU A 37 5.60 -0.27 32.28
C LEU A 37 7.09 0.03 32.18
N LEU A 38 7.68 -0.21 31.01
CA LEU A 38 9.07 0.14 30.74
C LEU A 38 9.32 1.64 30.92
N ALA A 39 8.49 2.49 30.32
CA ALA A 39 8.61 3.95 30.45
C ALA A 39 8.59 4.40 31.92
N LEU A 40 7.66 3.87 32.73
CA LEU A 40 7.51 4.22 34.14
C LEU A 40 8.65 3.68 35.02
N PHE A 41 9.02 2.40 34.87
CA PHE A 41 9.87 1.70 35.84
C PHE A 41 11.34 1.59 35.42
N VAL A 42 11.65 1.61 34.12
CA VAL A 42 13.03 1.48 33.62
C VAL A 42 13.56 2.85 33.22
N TRP A 43 12.78 3.60 32.44
CA TRP A 43 13.16 4.95 31.99
C TRP A 43 12.71 6.06 32.93
N HIS A 44 11.98 5.73 33.99
CA HIS A 44 11.55 6.68 35.03
C HIS A 44 10.81 7.91 34.47
N ALA A 45 10.06 7.73 33.38
CA ALA A 45 9.21 8.77 32.81
C ALA A 45 8.08 9.13 33.79
N GLY A 46 7.71 10.40 33.86
CA GLY A 46 6.63 10.85 34.72
C GLY A 46 5.28 10.22 34.31
N ALA A 47 4.45 9.85 35.27
CA ALA A 47 3.14 9.25 34.99
C ALA A 47 2.25 10.16 34.11
N ALA A 48 2.33 11.47 34.32
CA ALA A 48 1.64 12.46 33.48
C ALA A 48 2.10 12.42 32.02
N GLN A 49 3.40 12.20 31.78
CA GLN A 49 3.96 12.09 30.43
C GLN A 49 3.47 10.82 29.72
N VAL A 50 3.44 9.68 30.44
CA VAL A 50 2.91 8.42 29.89
C VAL A 50 1.41 8.52 29.60
N ALA A 51 0.64 9.19 30.48
CA ALA A 51 -0.78 9.47 30.24
C ALA A 51 -1.00 10.38 29.03
N ALA A 52 -0.20 11.46 28.90
CA ALA A 52 -0.26 12.36 27.75
C ALA A 52 0.08 11.64 26.44
N ALA A 53 1.14 10.81 26.43
CA ALA A 53 1.51 9.99 25.28
C ALA A 53 0.42 8.99 24.91
N THR A 54 -0.27 8.42 25.91
CA THR A 54 -1.42 7.52 25.68
C THR A 54 -2.57 8.26 25.01
N ALA A 55 -2.94 9.45 25.51
CA ALA A 55 -3.98 10.27 24.92
C ALA A 55 -3.63 10.69 23.49
N ASN A 56 -2.39 11.11 23.25
CA ASN A 56 -1.89 11.40 21.90
C ASN A 56 -1.99 10.17 20.97
N GLY A 57 -1.61 8.98 21.45
CA GLY A 57 -1.75 7.74 20.69
C GLY A 57 -3.21 7.42 20.32
N ILE A 58 -4.18 7.71 21.19
CA ILE A 58 -5.61 7.55 20.89
C ILE A 58 -6.03 8.53 19.77
N ILE A 59 -5.62 9.79 19.85
CA ILE A 59 -5.92 10.80 18.82
C ILE A 59 -5.33 10.36 17.47
N VAL A 60 -4.06 9.92 17.44
CA VAL A 60 -3.42 9.39 16.24
C VAL A 60 -4.19 8.19 15.68
N ALA A 61 -4.63 7.26 16.54
CA ALA A 61 -5.41 6.10 16.11
C ALA A 61 -6.77 6.50 15.49
N LEU A 62 -7.47 7.48 16.07
CA LEU A 62 -8.73 8.00 15.53
C LEU A 62 -8.53 8.64 14.16
N THR A 63 -7.46 9.41 13.97
CA THR A 63 -7.09 9.99 12.67
C THR A 63 -6.87 8.91 11.61
N ILE A 64 -6.16 7.83 11.96
CA ILE A 64 -5.94 6.70 11.07
C ILE A 64 -7.26 5.99 10.72
N LEU A 65 -8.13 5.76 11.70
CA LEU A 65 -9.44 5.14 11.48
C LEU A 65 -10.31 5.97 10.52
N PHE A 66 -10.24 7.30 10.60
CA PHE A 66 -10.98 8.19 9.71
C PHE A 66 -10.54 8.07 8.25
N ILE A 67 -9.23 7.87 7.99
CA ILE A 67 -8.70 7.61 6.64
C ILE A 67 -9.25 6.30 6.08
N VAL A 68 -9.17 5.22 6.86
CA VAL A 68 -9.66 3.88 6.45
C VAL A 68 -11.17 3.91 6.20
N PHE A 69 -11.93 4.53 7.10
CA PHE A 69 -13.38 4.72 6.94
C PHE A 69 -13.71 5.41 5.62
N SER A 70 -13.04 6.52 5.31
CA SER A 70 -13.26 7.29 4.08
C SER A 70 -12.93 6.47 2.82
N ALA A 71 -11.89 5.65 2.85
CA ALA A 71 -11.53 4.77 1.73
C ALA A 71 -12.57 3.67 1.49
N ILE A 72 -13.07 3.04 2.55
CA ILE A 72 -14.14 2.02 2.46
C ILE A 72 -15.44 2.67 1.96
N LEU A 73 -15.76 3.87 2.43
CA LEU A 73 -16.92 4.64 1.96
C LEU A 73 -16.83 4.92 0.45
N LEU A 74 -15.65 5.34 -0.04
CA LEU A 74 -15.42 5.55 -1.47
C LEU A 74 -15.61 4.24 -2.27
N LEU A 75 -15.05 3.13 -1.80
CA LEU A 75 -15.21 1.83 -2.43
C LEU A 75 -16.69 1.41 -2.52
N ASN A 76 -17.43 1.53 -1.42
CA ASN A 76 -18.85 1.20 -1.40
C ASN A 76 -19.66 2.13 -2.30
N THR A 77 -19.33 3.42 -2.36
CA THR A 77 -19.94 4.36 -3.30
C THR A 77 -19.72 3.95 -4.76
N LEU A 78 -18.52 3.47 -5.11
CA LEU A 78 -18.21 2.97 -6.45
C LEU A 78 -18.94 1.66 -6.80
N LYS A 79 -19.17 0.80 -5.79
CA LYS A 79 -19.97 -0.42 -5.95
C LYS A 79 -21.44 -0.08 -6.19
N GLU A 80 -22.06 0.66 -5.28
CA GLU A 80 -23.49 1.01 -5.33
C GLU A 80 -23.84 1.87 -6.56
N SER A 81 -22.92 2.73 -7.03
CA SER A 81 -23.14 3.49 -8.25
C SER A 81 -23.06 2.65 -9.54
N GLY A 82 -22.41 1.47 -9.49
CA GLY A 82 -22.12 0.65 -10.66
C GLY A 82 -20.86 1.05 -11.42
N ALA A 83 -20.05 1.97 -10.88
CA ALA A 83 -18.75 2.35 -11.45
C ALA A 83 -17.76 1.18 -11.46
N MET A 84 -17.87 0.25 -10.50
CA MET A 84 -17.04 -0.95 -10.43
C MET A 84 -17.11 -1.81 -11.70
N LEU A 85 -18.28 -1.90 -12.35
CA LEU A 85 -18.46 -2.65 -13.60
C LEU A 85 -17.66 -2.02 -14.76
N ALA A 86 -17.63 -0.69 -14.82
CA ALA A 86 -16.86 0.05 -15.82
C ALA A 86 -15.35 -0.14 -15.62
N ILE A 87 -14.90 -0.14 -14.36
CA ILE A 87 -13.49 -0.42 -14.00
C ILE A 87 -13.12 -1.84 -14.42
N ARG A 88 -13.96 -2.84 -14.11
CA ARG A 88 -13.75 -4.24 -14.49
C ARG A 88 -13.59 -4.40 -16.00
N ARG A 89 -14.52 -3.86 -16.79
CA ARG A 89 -14.45 -3.89 -18.27
C ARG A 89 -13.20 -3.18 -18.79
N GLY A 90 -12.88 -2.02 -18.21
CA GLY A 90 -11.69 -1.26 -18.57
C GLY A 90 -10.38 -2.06 -18.44
N PHE A 91 -10.27 -2.95 -17.45
CA PHE A 91 -9.11 -3.85 -17.32
C PHE A 91 -9.17 -5.07 -18.24
N MET A 92 -10.35 -5.68 -18.41
CA MET A 92 -10.53 -6.81 -19.35
C MET A 92 -10.23 -6.39 -20.81
N ASP A 93 -10.52 -5.14 -21.17
CA ASP A 93 -10.22 -4.57 -22.50
C ASP A 93 -8.71 -4.33 -22.72
N ILE A 94 -7.87 -4.38 -21.69
CA ILE A 94 -6.42 -4.20 -21.84
C ILE A 94 -5.76 -5.51 -22.27
N THR A 95 -6.09 -6.61 -21.59
CA THR A 95 -5.45 -7.91 -21.84
C THR A 95 -6.28 -9.04 -21.27
N PRO A 96 -6.31 -10.21 -21.95
CA PRO A 96 -6.88 -11.43 -21.39
C PRO A 96 -5.96 -12.13 -20.37
N ASP A 97 -4.67 -11.76 -20.28
CA ASP A 97 -3.71 -12.46 -19.42
C ASP A 97 -3.85 -12.08 -17.94
N ARG A 98 -4.14 -13.08 -17.09
CA ARG A 98 -4.36 -12.85 -15.64
C ARG A 98 -3.10 -12.39 -14.90
N ARG A 99 -1.90 -12.76 -15.35
CA ARG A 99 -0.66 -12.27 -14.72
C ARG A 99 -0.51 -10.78 -14.99
N VAL A 100 -0.74 -10.36 -16.23
CA VAL A 100 -0.68 -8.94 -16.61
C VAL A 100 -1.77 -8.12 -15.91
N GLN A 101 -3.00 -8.64 -15.82
CA GLN A 101 -4.07 -8.00 -15.05
C GLN A 101 -3.67 -7.81 -13.57
N ALA A 102 -3.07 -8.84 -12.95
CA ALA A 102 -2.60 -8.76 -11.57
C ALA A 102 -1.50 -7.70 -11.40
N ILE A 103 -0.58 -7.58 -12.35
CA ILE A 103 0.45 -6.52 -12.32
C ILE A 103 -0.19 -5.13 -12.43
N ILE A 104 -1.12 -4.91 -13.34
CA ILE A 104 -1.74 -3.59 -13.49
C ILE A 104 -2.57 -3.23 -12.25
N VAL A 105 -3.35 -4.16 -11.73
CA VAL A 105 -4.29 -3.91 -10.62
C VAL A 105 -3.61 -3.96 -9.27
N ALA A 106 -2.93 -5.05 -8.94
CA ALA A 106 -2.29 -5.24 -7.64
C ALA A 106 -0.96 -4.49 -7.54
N TRP A 107 -0.12 -4.50 -8.57
CA TRP A 107 1.16 -3.80 -8.46
C TRP A 107 1.00 -2.29 -8.64
N LEU A 108 0.38 -1.81 -9.72
CA LEU A 108 0.37 -0.38 -10.00
C LEU A 108 -0.78 0.38 -9.33
N PHE A 109 -2.03 -0.05 -9.55
CA PHE A 109 -3.20 0.62 -9.00
C PHE A 109 -3.25 0.54 -7.47
N CYS A 110 -3.00 -0.63 -6.89
CA CYS A 110 -2.97 -0.76 -5.44
C CYS A 110 -1.78 -0.01 -4.80
N SER A 111 -0.62 0.10 -5.46
CA SER A 111 0.46 0.97 -4.95
C SER A 111 0.10 2.46 -4.98
N LEU A 112 -0.65 2.90 -6.00
CA LEU A 112 -1.21 4.25 -6.04
C LEU A 112 -2.15 4.51 -4.86
N VAL A 113 -3.06 3.56 -4.59
CA VAL A 113 -3.99 3.60 -3.46
C VAL A 113 -3.24 3.61 -2.12
N GLU A 114 -2.19 2.78 -1.98
CA GLU A 114 -1.33 2.75 -0.80
C GLU A 114 -0.70 4.13 -0.56
N GLY A 115 -0.15 4.74 -1.61
CA GLY A 115 0.45 6.08 -1.53
C GLY A 115 -0.53 7.14 -1.03
N SER A 116 -1.79 7.12 -1.50
CA SER A 116 -2.78 8.13 -1.08
C SER A 116 -3.39 7.88 0.29
N SER A 117 -3.59 6.62 0.68
CA SER A 117 -4.43 6.25 1.84
C SER A 117 -3.73 5.39 2.89
N GLY A 118 -2.76 4.56 2.49
CA GLY A 118 -2.00 3.65 3.35
C GLY A 118 -2.84 2.66 4.15
N TYR A 119 -2.26 2.16 5.24
CA TYR A 119 -2.94 1.36 6.27
C TYR A 119 -3.68 0.11 5.77
N GLY A 120 -3.17 -0.52 4.71
CA GLY A 120 -3.78 -1.73 4.15
C GLY A 120 -5.04 -1.48 3.33
N THR A 121 -5.34 -0.23 2.98
CA THR A 121 -6.42 0.13 2.04
C THR A 121 -6.35 -0.64 0.72
N PRO A 122 -5.18 -0.90 0.11
CA PRO A 122 -5.11 -1.72 -1.09
C PRO A 122 -5.64 -3.13 -0.89
N SER A 123 -5.51 -3.72 0.30
CA SER A 123 -6.11 -5.02 0.60
C SER A 123 -7.64 -4.95 0.59
N ALA A 124 -8.21 -3.84 1.11
CA ALA A 124 -9.65 -3.62 1.13
C ALA A 124 -10.24 -3.35 -0.27
N VAL A 125 -9.49 -2.69 -1.15
CA VAL A 125 -9.96 -2.28 -2.49
C VAL A 125 -9.55 -3.28 -3.58
N GLY A 126 -8.30 -3.70 -3.58
CA GLY A 126 -7.68 -4.52 -4.61
C GLY A 126 -8.17 -5.95 -4.65
N ALA A 127 -8.32 -6.60 -3.49
CA ALA A 127 -8.76 -8.00 -3.46
C ALA A 127 -10.19 -8.17 -4.01
N PRO A 128 -11.19 -7.33 -3.63
CA PRO A 128 -12.50 -7.36 -4.27
C PRO A 128 -12.48 -7.04 -5.76
N LEU A 129 -11.62 -6.11 -6.20
CA LEU A 129 -11.50 -5.76 -7.61
C LEU A 129 -10.95 -6.92 -8.45
N LEU A 130 -9.92 -7.63 -7.96
CA LEU A 130 -9.40 -8.83 -8.62
C LEU A 130 -10.41 -9.98 -8.62
N LEU A 131 -11.14 -10.17 -7.50
CA LEU A 131 -12.24 -11.14 -7.44
C LEU A 131 -13.31 -10.83 -8.50
N ALA A 132 -13.67 -9.55 -8.67
CA ALA A 132 -14.59 -9.10 -9.70
C ALA A 132 -14.03 -9.38 -11.11
N LEU A 133 -12.73 -9.26 -11.32
CA LEU A 133 -12.09 -9.63 -12.60
C LEU A 133 -12.15 -11.14 -12.88
N GLY A 134 -12.44 -11.98 -11.88
CA GLY A 134 -12.56 -13.43 -12.02
C GLY A 134 -11.40 -14.21 -11.42
N PHE A 135 -10.58 -13.57 -10.57
CA PHE A 135 -9.53 -14.27 -9.83
C PHE A 135 -10.14 -15.13 -8.72
N PRO A 136 -9.53 -16.28 -8.38
CA PRO A 136 -9.85 -16.98 -7.13
C PRO A 136 -9.65 -16.04 -5.93
N ALA A 137 -10.51 -16.15 -4.90
CA ALA A 137 -10.49 -15.21 -3.77
C ALA A 137 -9.14 -15.22 -3.04
N MET A 138 -8.57 -16.41 -2.80
CA MET A 138 -7.24 -16.51 -2.19
C MET A 138 -6.11 -16.04 -3.10
N ALA A 139 -6.27 -16.16 -4.43
CA ALA A 139 -5.30 -15.61 -5.37
C ALA A 139 -5.28 -14.08 -5.27
N ALA A 140 -6.46 -13.45 -5.24
CA ALA A 140 -6.63 -12.01 -5.08
C ALA A 140 -6.03 -11.50 -3.76
N VAL A 141 -6.29 -12.19 -2.64
CA VAL A 141 -5.69 -11.85 -1.34
C VAL A 141 -4.17 -11.99 -1.39
N MET A 142 -3.64 -13.10 -1.90
CA MET A 142 -2.20 -13.35 -1.96
C MET A 142 -1.48 -12.27 -2.77
N VAL A 143 -1.94 -11.96 -3.99
CA VAL A 143 -1.24 -10.98 -4.84
C VAL A 143 -1.27 -9.57 -4.23
N VAL A 144 -2.37 -9.19 -3.57
CA VAL A 144 -2.47 -7.89 -2.91
C VAL A 144 -1.66 -7.83 -1.61
N LEU A 145 -1.40 -8.96 -0.95
CA LEU A 145 -0.47 -8.99 0.18
C LEU A 145 0.99 -8.94 -0.28
N ILE A 146 1.34 -9.60 -1.39
CA ILE A 146 2.71 -9.58 -1.93
C ILE A 146 3.15 -8.15 -2.26
N ILE A 147 2.27 -7.34 -2.85
CA ILE A 147 2.63 -5.96 -3.25
C ILE A 147 2.83 -5.04 -2.05
N GLN A 148 2.34 -5.40 -0.86
CA GLN A 148 2.57 -4.63 0.39
C GLN A 148 4.02 -4.73 0.90
N SER A 149 4.97 -5.09 0.03
CA SER A 149 6.40 -5.12 0.31
C SER A 149 7.14 -3.82 -0.05
N THR A 150 6.63 -3.04 -1.00
CA THR A 150 7.36 -1.92 -1.64
C THR A 150 6.74 -0.55 -1.39
N PRO A 151 5.46 -0.30 -1.68
CA PRO A 151 4.87 1.03 -1.56
C PRO A 151 4.62 1.44 -0.10
N VAL A 152 4.63 0.48 0.84
CA VAL A 152 4.18 0.68 2.24
C VAL A 152 4.98 1.72 3.01
N SER A 153 6.29 1.81 2.81
CA SER A 153 7.13 2.75 3.56
C SER A 153 6.74 4.21 3.29
N PHE A 154 6.19 4.51 2.11
CA PHE A 154 5.70 5.84 1.76
C PHE A 154 4.16 5.87 1.62
N GLY A 155 3.48 4.89 2.21
CA GLY A 155 2.02 4.85 2.27
C GLY A 155 1.44 5.98 3.11
N ALA A 156 0.16 6.29 2.88
CA ALA A 156 -0.55 7.39 3.54
C ALA A 156 0.27 8.69 3.51
N VAL A 157 0.76 9.06 2.33
CA VAL A 157 1.53 10.29 2.12
C VAL A 157 2.77 10.35 3.02
N GLY A 158 3.58 9.28 3.05
CA GLY A 158 4.83 9.24 3.81
C GLY A 158 4.70 9.07 5.31
N THR A 159 3.50 8.77 5.83
CA THR A 159 3.25 8.67 7.27
C THR A 159 4.23 7.74 8.02
N PRO A 160 4.65 6.57 7.50
CA PRO A 160 5.62 5.73 8.21
C PRO A 160 6.98 6.42 8.41
N LEU A 161 7.43 7.26 7.49
CA LEU A 161 8.65 8.05 7.68
C LEU A 161 8.38 9.27 8.57
N LEU A 162 7.28 9.99 8.34
CA LEU A 162 6.97 11.25 9.04
C LEU A 162 6.51 11.06 10.49
N LEU A 163 5.84 9.97 10.82
CA LEU A 163 5.47 9.65 12.20
C LEU A 163 6.40 8.62 12.81
N GLY A 164 6.90 7.65 12.04
CA GLY A 164 7.73 6.58 12.58
C GLY A 164 9.19 6.98 12.74
N VAL A 165 9.79 7.60 11.72
CA VAL A 165 11.22 7.95 11.75
C VAL A 165 11.42 9.36 12.27
N TRP A 166 10.74 10.35 11.70
CA TRP A 166 10.90 11.76 12.06
C TRP A 166 10.67 12.00 13.55
N SER A 167 9.57 11.49 14.13
CA SER A 167 9.30 11.66 15.56
C SER A 167 10.38 11.08 16.49
N GLY A 168 11.17 10.12 16.00
CA GLY A 168 12.29 9.52 16.72
C GLY A 168 13.59 10.31 16.63
N ILE A 169 13.76 11.14 15.59
CA ILE A 169 14.99 11.89 15.32
C ILE A 169 14.84 13.40 15.52
N ASP A 170 13.61 13.92 15.47
CA ASP A 170 13.31 15.34 15.64
C ASP A 170 13.55 15.79 17.09
N ASN A 171 13.97 17.04 17.26
CA ASN A 171 14.31 17.64 18.55
C ASN A 171 15.34 16.86 19.38
N LYS A 172 16.28 16.16 18.72
CA LYS A 172 17.39 15.43 19.35
C LYS A 172 18.72 16.17 19.16
N GLN A 173 19.15 16.91 20.18
CA GLN A 173 20.39 17.70 20.11
C GLN A 173 21.63 16.84 19.91
N ASP A 174 21.71 15.71 20.62
CA ASP A 174 22.79 14.73 20.49
C ASP A 174 22.93 14.18 19.07
N LEU A 175 21.80 13.90 18.41
CA LEU A 175 21.79 13.52 17.00
C LEU A 175 22.24 14.69 16.11
N ALA A 176 21.68 15.88 16.32
CA ALA A 176 21.98 17.08 15.54
C ALA A 176 23.48 17.43 15.55
N ASP A 177 24.15 17.22 16.68
CA ASP A 177 25.60 17.42 16.83
C ASP A 177 26.39 16.34 16.07
N SER A 178 25.92 15.09 16.08
CA SER A 178 26.60 13.95 15.45
C SER A 178 26.58 13.94 13.92
N ILE A 179 25.59 14.60 13.31
CA ILE A 179 25.37 14.60 11.85
C ILE A 179 25.92 15.86 11.16
N GLN A 180 26.53 16.80 11.89
CA GLN A 180 27.09 18.02 11.31
C GLN A 180 28.04 17.72 10.13
N PRO A 181 27.97 18.48 9.02
CA PRO A 181 27.18 19.71 8.82
C PRO A 181 25.75 19.51 8.30
N LEU A 182 25.21 18.29 8.27
CA LEU A 182 23.85 18.02 7.77
C LEU A 182 22.78 18.54 8.74
N SER A 183 21.68 19.07 8.19
CA SER A 183 20.48 19.34 8.98
C SER A 183 19.69 18.05 9.25
N ILE A 184 18.82 18.03 10.28
CA ILE A 184 17.93 16.89 10.55
C ILE A 184 17.01 16.62 9.35
N SER A 185 16.55 17.67 8.67
CA SER A 185 15.72 17.56 7.47
C SER A 185 16.47 16.91 6.31
N ASP A 186 17.73 17.30 6.08
CA ASP A 186 18.58 16.66 5.06
C ASP A 186 18.88 15.20 5.42
N TYR A 187 19.04 14.91 6.71
CA TYR A 187 19.23 13.55 7.20
C TYR A 187 17.98 12.70 7.00
N LEU A 188 16.78 13.23 7.25
CA LEU A 188 15.51 12.54 6.93
C LEU A 188 15.39 12.29 5.42
N LEU A 189 15.75 13.26 4.59
CA LEU A 189 15.75 13.10 3.14
C LEU A 189 16.74 12.01 2.70
N GLN A 190 17.92 11.93 3.32
CA GLN A 190 18.89 10.87 3.07
C GLN A 190 18.34 9.49 3.48
N ILE A 191 17.70 9.37 4.65
CA ILE A 191 17.03 8.13 5.08
C ILE A 191 15.95 7.74 4.08
N THR A 192 15.12 8.69 3.68
CA THR A 192 14.05 8.52 2.69
C THR A 192 14.60 8.02 1.36
N ALA A 193 15.69 8.61 0.86
CA ALA A 193 16.35 8.19 -0.37
C ALA A 193 16.91 6.75 -0.26
N ASN A 194 17.52 6.41 0.87
CA ASN A 194 18.08 5.07 1.11
C ASN A 194 16.97 4.00 1.18
N VAL A 195 15.91 4.26 1.94
CA VAL A 195 14.72 3.40 2.01
C VAL A 195 14.12 3.24 0.62
N GLY A 196 13.97 4.34 -0.12
CA GLY A 196 13.47 4.35 -1.49
C GLY A 196 14.34 3.53 -2.44
N LEU A 197 15.67 3.59 -2.31
CA LEU A 197 16.59 2.80 -3.12
C LEU A 197 16.47 1.31 -2.84
N PHE A 198 16.43 0.89 -1.57
CA PHE A 198 16.24 -0.52 -1.21
C PHE A 198 14.93 -1.08 -1.77
N HIS A 199 13.84 -0.34 -1.58
CA HIS A 199 12.55 -0.71 -2.14
C HIS A 199 12.55 -0.70 -3.67
N ALA A 200 13.24 0.24 -4.31
CA ALA A 200 13.31 0.28 -5.78
C ALA A 200 14.07 -0.92 -6.36
N LEU A 201 15.19 -1.30 -5.76
CA LEU A 201 15.99 -2.43 -6.21
C LEU A 201 15.22 -3.76 -6.13
N ILE A 202 14.55 -4.01 -5.00
CA ILE A 202 13.76 -5.23 -4.80
C ILE A 202 12.43 -5.14 -5.57
N GLY A 203 11.81 -3.96 -5.57
CA GLY A 203 10.52 -3.66 -6.16
C GLY A 203 10.44 -3.96 -7.66
N VAL A 204 11.54 -3.82 -8.40
CA VAL A 204 11.61 -4.19 -9.81
C VAL A 204 11.24 -5.67 -10.03
N LEU A 205 11.54 -6.53 -9.07
CA LEU A 205 11.29 -7.98 -9.15
C LEU A 205 9.91 -8.38 -8.62
N ILE A 206 9.22 -7.52 -7.86
CA ILE A 206 7.95 -7.87 -7.20
C ILE A 206 6.85 -8.26 -8.19
N PRO A 207 6.63 -7.57 -9.33
CA PRO A 207 5.65 -8.01 -10.33
C PRO A 207 5.93 -9.42 -10.88
N LEU A 208 7.21 -9.77 -11.00
CA LEU A 208 7.63 -11.08 -11.48
C LEU A 208 7.42 -12.16 -10.42
N ILE A 209 7.76 -11.87 -9.16
CA ILE A 209 7.52 -12.75 -8.00
C ILE A 209 6.03 -12.99 -7.84
N LEU A 210 5.22 -11.93 -7.90
CA LEU A 210 3.74 -12.01 -7.89
C LEU A 210 3.24 -12.96 -8.97
N SER A 211 3.74 -12.85 -10.20
CA SER A 211 3.31 -13.69 -11.33
C SER A 211 3.73 -15.16 -11.15
N ALA A 212 4.93 -15.39 -10.62
CA ALA A 212 5.45 -16.71 -10.30
C ALA A 212 4.61 -17.40 -9.21
N PHE A 213 4.24 -16.67 -8.15
CA PHE A 213 3.40 -17.19 -7.07
C PHE A 213 1.97 -17.45 -7.56
N LEU A 214 1.40 -16.54 -8.36
CA LEU A 214 0.06 -16.69 -8.92
C LEU A 214 -0.06 -18.00 -9.71
N THR A 215 0.89 -18.27 -10.61
CA THR A 215 0.91 -19.49 -11.44
C THR A 215 1.27 -20.75 -10.65
N ARG A 216 2.15 -20.66 -9.64
CA ARG A 216 2.52 -21.79 -8.79
C ARG A 216 1.35 -22.31 -7.95
N PHE A 217 0.61 -21.40 -7.34
CA PHE A 217 -0.42 -21.76 -6.37
C PHE A 217 -1.80 -21.88 -7.00
N PHE A 218 -2.08 -21.11 -8.06
CA PHE A 218 -3.43 -21.00 -8.65
C PHE A 218 -3.50 -21.38 -10.13
N GLY A 219 -2.38 -21.70 -10.79
CA GLY A 219 -2.37 -22.21 -12.16
C GLY A 219 -2.61 -23.71 -12.24
N GLU A 220 -3.21 -24.20 -13.32
CA GLU A 220 -3.46 -25.64 -13.53
C GLU A 220 -2.18 -26.48 -13.44
N LYS A 221 -1.09 -25.97 -14.04
CA LYS A 221 0.23 -26.64 -14.03
C LYS A 221 0.98 -26.48 -12.72
N LYS A 222 0.48 -25.65 -11.78
CA LYS A 222 1.10 -25.34 -10.49
C LYS A 222 2.62 -25.10 -10.61
N SER A 223 3.04 -24.22 -11.52
CA SER A 223 4.46 -24.02 -11.90
C SER A 223 4.90 -22.55 -11.82
N PHE A 224 6.00 -22.29 -11.11
CA PHE A 224 6.63 -20.96 -11.08
C PHE A 224 7.12 -20.51 -12.47
N VAL A 225 7.57 -21.46 -13.30
CA VAL A 225 8.16 -21.17 -14.61
C VAL A 225 7.13 -20.48 -15.52
N GLU A 226 5.86 -20.87 -15.44
CA GLU A 226 4.78 -20.24 -16.20
C GLU A 226 4.64 -18.77 -15.84
N GLY A 227 4.72 -18.41 -14.56
CA GLY A 227 4.73 -17.02 -14.13
C GLY A 227 5.99 -16.28 -14.57
N LEU A 228 7.16 -16.92 -14.48
CA LEU A 228 8.43 -16.32 -14.89
C LEU A 228 8.50 -16.00 -16.40
N LYS A 229 7.70 -16.65 -17.25
CA LYS A 229 7.63 -16.33 -18.69
C LYS A 229 7.18 -14.90 -18.98
N VAL A 230 6.49 -14.22 -18.05
CA VAL A 230 6.04 -12.82 -18.20
C VAL A 230 7.11 -11.80 -17.80
N TRP A 231 8.34 -12.24 -17.55
CA TRP A 231 9.45 -11.39 -17.07
C TRP A 231 9.66 -10.08 -17.85
N PRO A 232 9.55 -9.99 -19.18
CA PRO A 232 9.83 -8.72 -19.87
C PRO A 232 8.84 -7.65 -19.47
N PHE A 233 7.54 -7.99 -19.47
CA PHE A 233 6.49 -7.09 -19.02
C PHE A 233 6.59 -6.79 -17.51
N ALA A 234 6.85 -7.82 -16.70
CA ALA A 234 6.91 -7.69 -15.25
C ALA A 234 8.04 -6.76 -14.79
N LEU A 235 9.25 -6.94 -15.33
CA LEU A 235 10.38 -6.06 -15.01
C LEU A 235 10.14 -4.63 -15.54
N PHE A 236 9.55 -4.50 -16.73
CA PHE A 236 9.18 -3.20 -17.27
C PHE A 236 8.17 -2.47 -16.35
N ALA A 237 7.12 -3.15 -15.90
CA ALA A 237 6.16 -2.61 -14.94
C ALA A 237 6.80 -2.31 -13.58
N GLY A 238 7.74 -3.13 -13.13
CA GLY A 238 8.55 -2.91 -11.94
C GLY A 238 9.30 -1.57 -12.04
N ILE A 239 10.08 -1.39 -13.11
CA ILE A 239 10.87 -0.17 -13.36
C ILE A 239 9.99 1.07 -13.51
N CYS A 240 8.88 0.97 -14.26
CA CYS A 240 7.96 2.09 -14.45
C CYS A 240 7.34 2.60 -13.14
N PHE A 241 7.25 1.75 -12.12
CA PHE A 241 6.87 2.15 -10.77
C PHE A 241 8.08 2.64 -9.95
N THR A 242 9.13 1.81 -9.85
CA THR A 242 10.21 2.01 -8.87
C THR A 242 11.14 3.17 -9.22
N LEU A 243 11.33 3.46 -10.51
CA LEU A 243 12.18 4.58 -10.93
C LEU A 243 11.60 5.94 -10.51
N PRO A 244 10.36 6.31 -10.91
CA PRO A 244 9.75 7.55 -10.41
C PRO A 244 9.59 7.55 -8.89
N TYR A 245 9.22 6.42 -8.29
CA TYR A 245 9.17 6.25 -6.83
C TYR A 245 10.49 6.67 -6.15
N TYR A 246 11.63 6.15 -6.61
CA TYR A 246 12.92 6.46 -6.02
C TYR A 246 13.34 7.91 -6.27
N LEU A 247 13.11 8.43 -7.49
CA LEU A 247 13.44 9.82 -7.81
C LEU A 247 12.66 10.80 -6.92
N VAL A 248 11.37 10.54 -6.69
CA VAL A 248 10.56 11.34 -5.77
C VAL A 248 11.08 11.20 -4.34
N ALA A 249 11.38 9.98 -3.87
CA ALA A 249 11.93 9.76 -2.53
C ALA A 249 13.26 10.51 -2.32
N LYS A 250 14.11 10.55 -3.37
CA LYS A 250 15.43 11.18 -3.32
C LYS A 250 15.39 12.71 -3.38
N TYR A 251 14.49 13.27 -4.17
CA TYR A 251 14.51 14.71 -4.50
C TYR A 251 13.36 15.50 -3.90
N LEU A 252 12.25 14.87 -3.55
CA LEU A 252 11.02 15.53 -3.10
C LEU A 252 10.60 15.15 -1.68
N GLY A 253 11.04 13.99 -1.17
CA GLY A 253 10.72 13.54 0.18
C GLY A 253 9.78 12.32 0.26
N PRO A 254 9.38 11.92 1.48
CA PRO A 254 8.64 10.69 1.72
C PRO A 254 7.16 10.72 1.34
N GLU A 255 6.60 11.89 1.01
CA GLU A 255 5.15 12.10 0.89
C GLU A 255 4.56 11.47 -0.36
N PHE A 256 5.23 11.62 -1.50
CA PHE A 256 4.68 11.25 -2.81
C PHE A 256 5.27 10.02 -3.53
N PRO A 257 6.32 9.31 -3.07
CA PRO A 257 6.94 8.22 -3.83
C PRO A 257 5.96 7.17 -4.35
N SER A 258 5.14 6.57 -3.47
CA SER A 258 4.21 5.49 -3.83
C SER A 258 3.08 5.97 -4.73
N LEU A 259 2.56 7.17 -4.47
CA LEU A 259 1.48 7.78 -5.26
C LEU A 259 1.98 8.08 -6.68
N VAL A 260 3.08 8.81 -6.80
CA VAL A 260 3.63 9.20 -8.10
C VAL A 260 4.14 7.98 -8.87
N GLY A 261 4.81 7.05 -8.19
CA GLY A 261 5.25 5.79 -8.78
C GLY A 261 4.09 4.98 -9.36
N GLY A 262 3.02 4.79 -8.59
CA GLY A 262 1.82 4.08 -9.05
C GLY A 262 1.13 4.78 -10.22
N PHE A 263 0.98 6.10 -10.15
CA PHE A 263 0.35 6.91 -11.19
C PHE A 263 1.14 6.90 -12.51
N ILE A 264 2.43 7.21 -12.47
CA ILE A 264 3.30 7.18 -13.66
C ILE A 264 3.38 5.76 -14.22
N GLY A 265 3.50 4.77 -13.35
CA GLY A 265 3.47 3.36 -13.74
C GLY A 265 2.22 2.99 -14.54
N LEU A 266 1.03 3.35 -14.05
CA LEU A 266 -0.23 3.13 -14.78
C LEU A 266 -0.27 3.89 -16.12
N LEU A 267 0.14 5.16 -16.14
CA LEU A 267 0.15 5.99 -17.35
C LEU A 267 1.03 5.41 -18.45
N ILE A 268 2.12 4.72 -18.11
CA ILE A 268 3.01 4.09 -19.09
C ILE A 268 2.53 2.68 -19.44
N ILE A 269 2.21 1.87 -18.44
CA ILE A 269 1.97 0.44 -18.62
C ILE A 269 0.64 0.15 -19.29
N VAL A 270 -0.42 0.90 -19.00
CA VAL A 270 -1.74 0.67 -19.62
C VAL A 270 -1.69 0.89 -21.13
N PRO A 271 -1.18 2.02 -21.66
CA PRO A 271 -0.99 2.19 -23.10
C PRO A 271 -0.02 1.20 -23.73
N ALA A 272 1.08 0.87 -23.03
CA ALA A 272 2.06 -0.10 -23.52
C ALA A 272 1.45 -1.50 -23.70
N ALA A 273 0.69 -1.98 -22.71
CA ALA A 273 -0.02 -3.25 -22.75
C ALA A 273 -1.06 -3.28 -23.89
N LYS A 274 -1.85 -2.20 -24.04
CA LYS A 274 -2.82 -2.06 -25.16
C LYS A 274 -2.17 -2.10 -26.54
N ARG A 275 -0.92 -1.66 -26.66
CA ARG A 275 -0.13 -1.72 -27.90
C ARG A 275 0.63 -3.04 -28.07
N GLY A 276 0.46 -4.00 -27.16
CA GLY A 276 1.16 -5.29 -27.23
C GLY A 276 2.64 -5.24 -26.81
N PHE A 277 3.12 -4.13 -26.24
CA PHE A 277 4.53 -3.99 -25.89
C PHE A 277 4.93 -4.91 -24.75
N LEU A 278 5.94 -5.76 -24.98
CA LEU A 278 6.47 -6.76 -24.04
C LEU A 278 5.45 -7.79 -23.51
N MET A 279 4.27 -7.88 -24.12
CA MET A 279 3.21 -8.79 -23.70
C MET A 279 3.62 -10.27 -23.85
N PRO A 280 3.15 -11.16 -22.96
CA PRO A 280 3.47 -12.59 -23.06
C PRO A 280 2.87 -13.20 -24.34
N LYS A 281 3.61 -14.15 -24.93
CA LYS A 281 3.17 -14.89 -26.14
C LYS A 281 2.10 -15.94 -25.82
N GLU A 282 2.19 -16.54 -24.65
CA GLU A 282 1.22 -17.51 -24.13
C GLU A 282 0.34 -16.81 -23.10
N ILE A 283 -0.97 -16.81 -23.31
CA ILE A 283 -1.94 -16.24 -22.37
C ILE A 283 -2.13 -17.21 -21.22
N PHE A 284 -2.01 -16.71 -19.99
CA PHE A 284 -2.36 -17.44 -18.79
C PHE A 284 -3.76 -17.05 -18.31
N ASP A 285 -4.59 -18.05 -18.11
CA ASP A 285 -5.86 -17.95 -17.38
C ASP A 285 -5.94 -19.06 -16.33
N PHE A 286 -6.84 -18.89 -15.36
CA PHE A 286 -7.15 -19.92 -14.39
C PHE A 286 -7.91 -21.07 -15.09
N GLY A 287 -7.76 -22.29 -14.57
CA GLY A 287 -8.55 -23.43 -15.05
C GLY A 287 -10.06 -23.26 -14.81
N PRO A 288 -10.90 -24.16 -15.34
CA PRO A 288 -12.35 -24.12 -15.12
C PRO A 288 -12.67 -24.04 -13.63
N ARG A 289 -13.61 -23.19 -13.26
CA ARG A 289 -13.90 -22.88 -11.85
C ARG A 289 -14.33 -24.09 -11.04
N GLU A 290 -15.02 -25.03 -11.70
CA GLU A 290 -15.48 -26.29 -11.11
C GLU A 290 -14.30 -27.16 -10.63
N SER A 291 -13.10 -26.90 -11.17
CA SER A 291 -11.87 -27.60 -10.81
C SER A 291 -11.06 -26.91 -9.70
N TRP A 292 -11.50 -25.75 -9.21
CA TRP A 292 -10.76 -25.02 -8.17
C TRP A 292 -10.88 -25.69 -6.80
N ASP A 293 -9.76 -25.72 -6.08
CA ASP A 293 -9.71 -26.23 -4.71
C ASP A 293 -10.66 -25.38 -3.81
N GLN A 294 -11.37 -26.03 -2.86
CA GLN A 294 -12.32 -25.32 -2.00
C GLN A 294 -11.67 -24.18 -1.20
N ASP A 295 -10.42 -24.36 -0.80
CA ASP A 295 -9.64 -23.36 -0.07
C ASP A 295 -9.37 -22.09 -0.90
N TRP A 296 -9.56 -22.12 -2.22
CA TRP A 296 -9.43 -20.94 -3.07
C TRP A 296 -10.68 -20.06 -3.06
N LEU A 297 -11.82 -20.64 -2.68
CA LEU A 297 -13.13 -20.01 -2.68
C LEU A 297 -13.31 -19.20 -1.39
N GLY A 298 -13.86 -18.00 -1.54
CA GLY A 298 -14.25 -17.17 -0.40
C GLY A 298 -15.65 -17.53 0.09
N THR A 299 -15.97 -17.17 1.33
CA THR A 299 -17.33 -17.26 1.88
C THR A 299 -18.27 -16.17 1.37
N LEU A 300 -17.72 -15.11 0.75
CA LEU A 300 -18.50 -14.07 0.11
C LEU A 300 -19.14 -14.64 -1.16
N ALA A 301 -20.47 -14.54 -1.25
CA ALA A 301 -21.19 -14.79 -2.49
C ALA A 301 -20.57 -13.90 -3.57
N GLN A 302 -20.08 -14.52 -4.64
CA GLN A 302 -19.55 -13.74 -5.74
C GLN A 302 -20.75 -13.07 -6.40
N GLU A 303 -20.73 -11.74 -6.50
CA GLU A 303 -21.66 -11.06 -7.38
C GLU A 303 -21.36 -11.54 -8.79
N ASP A 304 -22.31 -12.30 -9.36
CA ASP A 304 -22.31 -12.62 -10.77
C ASP A 304 -22.48 -11.31 -11.55
N PHE A 305 -21.35 -10.66 -11.82
CA PHE A 305 -21.33 -9.48 -12.65
C PHE A 305 -21.71 -9.90 -14.07
N ASP A 306 -22.98 -9.70 -14.40
CA ASP A 306 -23.51 -9.95 -15.73
C ASP A 306 -22.76 -9.11 -16.77
N ASN A 307 -21.91 -9.79 -17.54
CA ASN A 307 -21.14 -9.17 -18.62
C ASN A 307 -22.02 -8.70 -19.78
N SER A 308 -23.31 -9.03 -19.81
CA SER A 308 -24.27 -8.50 -20.78
C SER A 308 -24.68 -7.05 -20.45
N VAL A 309 -24.60 -6.63 -19.19
CA VAL A 309 -25.05 -5.30 -18.74
C VAL A 309 -24.00 -4.23 -19.06
N ALA A 310 -24.31 -3.33 -19.99
CA ALA A 310 -23.41 -2.24 -20.36
C ALA A 310 -23.08 -1.33 -19.14
N PRO A 311 -21.82 -0.89 -18.99
CA PRO A 311 -21.43 -0.05 -17.86
C PRO A 311 -22.12 1.31 -17.97
N LYS A 312 -22.69 1.78 -16.86
CA LYS A 312 -23.32 3.10 -16.76
C LYS A 312 -22.31 4.25 -16.94
N PHE A 313 -21.03 3.99 -16.70
CA PHE A 313 -19.96 4.98 -16.75
C PHE A 313 -18.88 4.59 -17.74
N SER A 314 -18.21 5.58 -18.34
CA SER A 314 -16.94 5.36 -19.03
C SER A 314 -15.85 5.02 -18.00
N VAL A 315 -14.79 4.35 -18.45
CA VAL A 315 -13.63 4.01 -17.60
C VAL A 315 -13.06 5.27 -16.93
N LEU A 316 -12.85 6.35 -17.69
CA LEU A 316 -12.36 7.63 -17.16
C LEU A 316 -13.26 8.19 -16.04
N ARG A 317 -14.59 8.16 -16.23
CA ARG A 317 -15.54 8.65 -15.23
C ARG A 317 -15.62 7.73 -14.01
N ALA A 318 -15.42 6.43 -14.18
CA ALA A 318 -15.37 5.48 -13.08
C ALA A 318 -14.12 5.64 -12.20
N PHE A 319 -13.01 6.08 -12.79
CA PHE A 319 -11.78 6.42 -12.06
C PHE A 319 -11.72 7.87 -11.55
N SER A 320 -12.66 8.73 -11.94
CA SER A 320 -12.62 10.15 -11.55
C SER A 320 -12.63 10.39 -10.04
N PRO A 321 -13.32 9.62 -9.18
CA PRO A 321 -13.26 9.84 -7.74
C PRO A 321 -11.84 9.64 -7.17
N TYR A 322 -11.11 8.61 -7.63
CA TYR A 322 -9.70 8.43 -7.24
C TYR A 322 -8.82 9.57 -7.75
N ALA A 323 -9.02 10.01 -9.00
CA ALA A 323 -8.28 11.13 -9.56
C ALA A 323 -8.55 12.45 -8.81
N ILE A 324 -9.80 12.70 -8.39
CA ILE A 324 -10.18 13.85 -7.57
C ILE A 324 -9.48 13.79 -6.21
N VAL A 325 -9.49 12.63 -5.53
CA VAL A 325 -8.79 12.46 -4.23
C VAL A 325 -7.31 12.74 -4.38
N ILE A 326 -6.66 12.18 -5.41
CA ILE A 326 -5.24 12.44 -5.70
C ILE A 326 -5.00 13.92 -5.97
N GLY A 327 -5.83 14.55 -6.80
CA GLY A 327 -5.71 15.97 -7.13
C GLY A 327 -5.87 16.87 -5.90
N LEU A 328 -6.87 16.62 -5.06
CA LEU A 328 -7.08 17.34 -3.81
C LEU A 328 -5.88 17.17 -2.87
N LEU A 329 -5.37 15.95 -2.70
CA LEU A 329 -4.18 15.70 -1.87
C LEU A 329 -2.97 16.50 -2.37
N ILE A 330 -2.68 16.48 -3.66
CA ILE A 330 -1.57 17.25 -4.24
C ILE A 330 -1.80 18.75 -4.02
N ILE A 331 -3.00 19.27 -4.30
CA ILE A 331 -3.34 20.69 -4.14
C ILE A 331 -3.14 21.14 -2.69
N THR A 332 -3.63 20.36 -1.72
CA THR A 332 -3.50 20.69 -0.29
C THR A 332 -2.06 20.67 0.24
N ARG A 333 -1.11 20.11 -0.51
CA ARG A 333 0.29 19.95 -0.10
C ARG A 333 1.28 20.79 -0.89
N VAL A 334 0.95 21.12 -2.15
CA VAL A 334 1.83 21.89 -3.04
C VAL A 334 1.49 23.38 -2.99
N ILE A 335 0.24 23.74 -2.73
CA ILE A 335 -0.18 25.14 -2.63
C ILE A 335 0.06 25.62 -1.21
N GLU A 336 1.22 26.22 -0.97
CA GLU A 336 1.68 26.68 0.35
C GLU A 336 0.67 27.56 1.12
N PRO A 337 -0.06 28.52 0.50
CA PRO A 337 -1.10 29.27 1.21
C PRO A 337 -2.24 28.39 1.72
N LEU A 338 -2.64 27.39 0.94
CA LEU A 338 -3.72 26.46 1.31
C LEU A 338 -3.23 25.50 2.40
N GLN A 339 -2.01 24.98 2.26
CA GLN A 339 -1.40 24.12 3.27
C GLN A 339 -1.33 24.85 4.62
N THR A 340 -0.78 26.06 4.63
CA THR A 340 -0.66 26.89 5.84
C THR A 340 -2.02 27.17 6.48
N PHE A 341 -3.05 27.43 5.67
CA PHE A 341 -4.41 27.60 6.19
C PHE A 341 -4.95 26.33 6.84
N LEU A 342 -4.81 25.18 6.18
CA LEU A 342 -5.32 23.88 6.64
C LEU A 342 -4.56 23.31 7.85
N THR A 343 -3.33 23.74 8.09
CA THR A 343 -2.53 23.35 9.25
C THR A 343 -2.45 24.44 10.31
N GLY A 344 -3.09 25.58 10.09
CA GLY A 344 -3.07 26.72 11.00
C GLY A 344 -4.08 26.58 12.13
N ASP A 345 -3.80 27.24 13.25
CA ASP A 345 -4.54 27.16 14.52
C ASP A 345 -6.07 27.36 14.42
N SER A 346 -6.55 28.01 13.36
CA SER A 346 -7.98 28.23 13.11
C SER A 346 -8.71 26.98 12.59
N THR A 347 -7.99 25.97 12.11
CA THR A 347 -8.56 24.75 11.49
C THR A 347 -8.04 23.45 12.09
N THR A 348 -7.02 23.50 12.96
CA THR A 348 -6.50 22.35 13.69
C THR A 348 -7.04 22.31 15.13
N ILE A 349 -7.48 21.13 15.56
CA ILE A 349 -7.77 20.85 16.98
C ILE A 349 -6.41 20.59 17.64
N VAL A 350 -5.90 21.59 18.38
CA VAL A 350 -4.65 21.51 19.16
C VAL A 350 -4.88 20.74 20.45
#